data_AF-A0A6L5Y2W4-F1
#
_entry.id   AF-A0A6L5Y2W4-F1
#
_cell.length_a   1.000
_cell.length_b   1.000
_cell.length_c   1.000
_cell.angle_alpha   90.00
_cell.angle_beta   90.00
_cell.angle_gamma   90.00
#
_symmetry.space_group_name_H-M   'P 1'
#
loop_
_entity.id
_entity.type
_entity.pdbx_description
1 polymer ?
#
loop_
_entity_poly.entity_id
_entity_poly.type
_entity_poly.pdbx_seq_one_letter_code
_entity_poly.pdbx_strand_id
1 'polypeptide(L)'
;MIMTYGWMVYAQNHPDFKKEIEEAIESGEERELTFRQIHRIRFEPERQSVVVTPFSDHSDWCVKIIPKRITYRAVLQAINGDWDFSEADISDVD
;
A
#
# COMPACT_ATOMS: atom_id res chain seq x y z
N MET A 1 -2.00 -3.64 -17.57
CA MET A 1 -2.65 -3.84 -16.27
C MET A 1 -1.90 -3.00 -15.25
N ILE A 2 -2.58 -2.06 -14.59
CA ILE A 2 -1.99 -1.26 -13.50
C ILE A 2 -1.84 -2.17 -12.28
N MET A 3 -0.72 -2.03 -11.57
CA MET A 3 -0.31 -2.93 -10.48
C MET A 3 -0.27 -2.22 -9.13
N THR A 4 -0.71 -0.97 -9.02
CA THR A 4 -0.67 -0.15 -7.79
C THR A 4 -1.15 -0.91 -6.54
N TYR A 5 -2.26 -1.64 -6.62
CA TYR A 5 -2.86 -2.37 -5.49
C TYR A 5 -2.42 -3.83 -5.38
N GLY A 6 -1.49 -4.29 -6.23
CA GLY A 6 -1.09 -5.69 -6.30
C GLY A 6 -0.50 -6.24 -5.00
N TRP A 7 0.12 -5.38 -4.18
CA TRP A 7 0.62 -5.76 -2.86
C TRP A 7 -0.50 -6.08 -1.85
N MET A 8 -1.65 -5.42 -1.94
CA MET A 8 -2.81 -5.72 -1.09
C MET A 8 -3.44 -7.07 -1.46
N VAL A 9 -3.59 -7.34 -2.76
CA VAL A 9 -4.05 -8.64 -3.27
C VAL A 9 -3.10 -9.76 -2.84
N TYR A 10 -1.79 -9.49 -2.86
CA TYR A 10 -0.79 -10.42 -2.37
C TYR A 10 -0.95 -10.69 -0.87
N ALA A 11 -1.12 -9.65 -0.05
CA ALA A 11 -1.29 -9.77 1.40
C ALA A 11 -2.48 -10.66 1.80
N GLN A 12 -3.60 -10.62 1.06
CA GLN A 12 -4.77 -11.48 1.33
C GLN A 12 -4.42 -12.97 1.39
N ASN A 13 -3.43 -13.40 0.61
CA ASN A 13 -3.05 -14.81 0.48
C ASN A 13 -1.72 -15.13 1.20
N HIS A 14 -1.08 -14.14 1.84
CA HIS A 14 0.24 -14.28 2.46
C HIS A 14 0.19 -13.72 3.89
N PRO A 15 -0.18 -14.56 4.88
CA PRO A 15 -0.43 -14.14 6.26
C PRO A 15 0.75 -13.39 6.90
N ASP A 16 2.00 -13.79 6.62
CA ASP A 16 3.18 -13.14 7.19
C ASP A 16 3.33 -11.70 6.70
N PHE A 17 3.11 -11.46 5.40
CA PHE A 17 3.16 -10.12 4.82
C PHE A 17 1.98 -9.26 5.27
N LYS A 18 0.80 -9.87 5.41
CA LYS A 18 -0.37 -9.20 6.00
C LYS A 18 -0.09 -8.74 7.42
N LYS A 19 0.49 -9.60 8.25
CA LYS A 19 0.86 -9.29 9.63
C LYS A 19 1.88 -8.15 9.69
N GLU A 20 2.85 -8.12 8.78
CA GLU A 20 3.83 -7.03 8.70
C GLU A 20 3.16 -5.67 8.39
N ILE A 21 2.15 -5.65 7.53
CA ILE A 21 1.33 -4.45 7.25
C ILE A 21 0.54 -4.02 8.49
N GLU A 22 -0.12 -4.96 9.15
CA GLU A 22 -0.90 -4.69 10.37
C GLU A 22 -0.01 -4.15 11.49
N GLU A 23 1.16 -4.76 11.73
CA GLU A 23 2.14 -4.30 12.72
C GLU A 23 2.71 -2.91 12.37
N ALA A 24 2.93 -2.60 11.09
CA ALA A 24 3.39 -1.28 10.66
C ALA A 24 2.32 -0.18 10.85
N ILE A 25 1.04 -0.54 10.76
CA ILE A 25 -0.08 0.38 11.07
C ILE A 25 -0.18 0.58 12.58
N GLU A 26 -0.12 -0.51 13.35
CA GLU A 26 -0.28 -0.50 14.81
C GLU A 26 0.89 0.17 15.54
N SER A 27 2.11 0.12 14.99
CA SER A 27 3.28 0.74 15.62
C SER A 27 3.13 2.25 15.77
N GLY A 28 2.33 2.90 14.90
CA GLY A 28 2.19 4.35 14.87
C GLY A 28 3.48 5.08 14.48
N GLU A 29 4.45 4.37 13.91
CA GLU A 29 5.74 4.92 13.47
C GLU A 29 5.80 5.05 11.95
N GLU A 30 6.60 5.99 11.45
CA GLU A 30 6.92 6.05 10.03
C GLU A 30 7.74 4.80 9.66
N ARG A 31 7.25 4.06 8.66
CA ARG A 31 7.89 2.83 8.19
C ARG A 31 7.81 2.75 6.68
N GLU A 32 8.77 2.06 6.07
CA GLU A 32 8.73 1.75 4.65
C GLU A 32 8.84 0.24 4.45
N LEU A 33 7.93 -0.33 3.66
CA LEU A 33 8.00 -1.70 3.20
C LEU A 33 8.26 -1.70 1.69
N THR A 34 9.10 -2.64 1.25
CA THR A 34 9.34 -2.88 -0.17
C THR A 34 8.71 -4.21 -0.56
N PHE A 35 7.78 -4.19 -1.51
CA PHE A 35 7.19 -5.41 -2.05
C PHE A 35 7.82 -5.75 -3.40
N ARG A 36 8.56 -6.88 -3.43
CA ARG A 36 9.18 -7.48 -4.63
C ARG A 36 10.06 -6.54 -5.47
N GLN A 37 10.61 -5.48 -4.89
CA GLN A 37 11.34 -4.43 -5.63
C GLN A 37 10.49 -3.74 -6.71
N ILE A 38 9.16 -3.81 -6.57
CA ILE A 38 8.17 -3.21 -7.48
C ILE A 38 7.52 -2.02 -6.80
N HIS A 39 7.05 -2.21 -5.56
CA HIS A 39 6.36 -1.18 -4.78
C HIS A 39 7.22 -0.73 -3.62
N ARG A 40 7.21 0.58 -3.39
CA ARG A 40 7.56 1.21 -2.13
C ARG A 40 6.26 1.61 -1.43
N ILE A 41 6.08 1.14 -0.19
CA ILE A 41 4.88 1.39 0.62
C ILE A 41 5.33 2.13 1.87
N ARG A 42 5.08 3.43 1.93
CA ARG A 42 5.41 4.29 3.07
C ARG A 42 4.21 4.46 3.98
N PHE A 43 4.37 4.15 5.26
CA PHE A 43 3.37 4.32 6.31
C PHE A 43 3.51 5.71 6.92
N GLU A 44 2.43 6.47 6.91
CA GLU A 44 2.36 7.84 7.43
C GLU A 44 1.35 7.90 8.58
N PRO A 45 1.79 7.64 9.82
CA PRO A 45 0.89 7.52 10.98
C PRO A 45 0.15 8.82 11.29
N GLU A 46 0.79 9.98 11.13
CA GLU A 46 0.15 11.30 11.34
C GLU A 46 -1.06 11.52 10.43
N ARG A 47 -1.03 10.96 9.22
CA ARG A 47 -2.12 11.05 8.23
C ARG A 47 -3.01 9.82 8.20
N GLN A 48 -2.72 8.81 9.02
CA GLN A 48 -3.36 7.49 9.02
C GLN A 48 -3.50 6.90 7.60
N SER A 49 -2.42 6.96 6.83
CA SER A 49 -2.44 6.54 5.43
C SER A 49 -1.12 5.92 5.00
N VAL A 50 -1.17 5.11 3.95
CA VAL A 50 0.00 4.64 3.23
C VAL A 50 0.15 5.42 1.93
N VAL A 51 1.39 5.70 1.53
CA VAL A 51 1.73 6.17 0.19
C VAL A 51 2.41 5.04 -0.55
N VAL A 52 1.83 4.63 -1.67
CA VAL A 52 2.43 3.64 -2.56
C VAL A 52 3.04 4.35 -3.76
N THR A 53 4.29 4.01 -4.07
CA THR A 53 5.06 4.53 -5.19
C THR A 53 5.82 3.39 -5.88
N PRO A 54 6.33 3.59 -7.10
CA PRO A 54 7.34 2.72 -7.66
C PRO A 54 8.52 2.57 -6.69
N PHE A 55 9.07 1.35 -6.57
CA PHE A 55 10.30 1.16 -5.81
C PHE A 55 11.49 1.87 -6.46
N SER A 56 11.54 1.88 -7.80
CA SER A 56 12.57 2.53 -8.60
C SER A 56 11.95 3.16 -9.84
N ASP A 57 12.34 4.41 -10.09
CA ASP A 57 11.86 5.20 -11.24
C ASP A 57 12.47 4.71 -12.57
N HIS A 58 13.52 3.89 -12.50
CA HIS A 58 14.21 3.32 -13.66
C HIS A 58 13.78 1.89 -13.99
N SER A 59 12.81 1.35 -13.25
CA SER A 59 12.28 0.01 -13.46
C SER A 59 11.19 0.00 -14.54
N ASP A 60 11.11 -1.07 -15.34
CA ASP A 60 9.99 -1.33 -16.25
C ASP A 60 8.62 -1.39 -15.54
N TRP A 61 8.64 -1.55 -14.22
CA TRP A 61 7.45 -1.55 -13.39
C TRP A 61 6.98 -0.14 -12.98
N CYS A 62 7.84 0.88 -13.09
CA CYS A 62 7.51 2.26 -12.72
C CYS A 62 6.23 2.75 -13.40
N VAL A 63 6.13 2.55 -14.71
CA VAL A 63 4.94 2.93 -15.51
C VAL A 63 3.67 2.13 -15.18
N LYS A 64 3.79 1.05 -14.41
CA LYS A 64 2.68 0.20 -13.99
C LYS A 64 2.20 0.51 -12.57
N ILE A 65 2.94 1.32 -11.81
CA ILE A 65 2.57 1.77 -10.46
C ILE A 65 2.23 3.25 -10.54
N ILE A 66 0.94 3.56 -10.50
CA ILE A 66 0.46 4.93 -10.31
C ILE A 66 0.60 5.25 -8.82
N PRO A 67 1.35 6.30 -8.44
CA PRO A 67 1.45 6.74 -7.06
C PRO A 67 0.08 7.05 -6.47
N LYS A 68 -0.20 6.52 -5.29
CA LYS A 68 -1.47 6.74 -4.58
C LYS A 68 -1.26 6.84 -3.09
N ARG A 69 -2.12 7.60 -2.44
CA ARG A 69 -2.29 7.63 -0.99
C ARG A 69 -3.58 6.90 -0.64
N ILE A 70 -3.50 6.01 0.34
CA ILE A 70 -4.61 5.13 0.73
C ILE A 70 -4.74 5.14 2.25
N THR A 71 -5.94 5.34 2.78
CA THR A 71 -6.16 5.35 4.24
C THR A 71 -5.86 3.98 4.86
N TYR A 72 -5.40 3.95 6.11
CA TYR A 72 -5.19 2.69 6.85
C TYR A 72 -6.46 1.85 6.92
N ARG A 73 -7.63 2.49 7.06
CA ARG A 73 -8.92 1.80 7.03
C ARG A 73 -9.10 1.01 5.73
N ALA A 74 -8.91 1.66 4.58
CA ALA A 74 -9.06 0.99 3.29
C ALA A 74 -7.98 -0.07 3.07
N VAL A 75 -6.73 0.16 3.51
CA VAL A 75 -5.69 -0.88 3.48
C VAL A 75 -6.14 -2.12 4.25
N LEU A 76 -6.60 -1.95 5.49
CA LEU A 76 -7.06 -3.06 6.34
C LEU A 76 -8.26 -3.79 5.73
N GLN A 77 -9.23 -3.08 5.16
CA GLN A 77 -10.33 -3.70 4.44
C GLN A 77 -9.81 -4.53 3.25
N ALA A 78 -8.96 -3.93 2.42
CA ALA A 78 -8.41 -4.54 1.21
C ALA A 78 -7.67 -5.85 1.52
N ILE A 79 -6.76 -5.85 2.50
CA ILE A 79 -5.97 -7.03 2.86
C ILE A 79 -6.81 -8.10 3.57
N ASN A 80 -8.02 -7.76 4.02
CA ASN A 80 -9.05 -8.69 4.51
C ASN A 80 -10.01 -9.18 3.40
N GLY A 81 -9.84 -8.71 2.16
CA GLY A 81 -10.66 -9.10 1.01
C GLY A 81 -11.90 -8.23 0.79
N ASP A 82 -12.07 -7.17 1.57
CA ASP A 82 -13.13 -6.18 1.41
C ASP A 82 -12.61 -4.98 0.58
N TRP A 83 -13.12 -4.84 -0.64
CA TRP A 83 -12.71 -3.81 -1.59
C TRP A 83 -13.71 -2.65 -1.69
N ASP A 84 -14.65 -2.55 -0.75
CA ASP A 84 -15.62 -1.46 -0.71
C ASP A 84 -14.98 -0.17 -0.19
N PHE A 85 -14.25 0.52 -1.07
CA PHE A 85 -13.61 1.79 -0.78
C PHE A 85 -14.50 2.97 -1.15
N SER A 86 -14.46 4.01 -0.32
CA SER A 86 -15.02 5.31 -0.70
C SER A 86 -14.00 6.11 -1.52
N GLU A 87 -14.48 7.07 -2.31
CA GLU A 87 -13.58 8.00 -3.04
C GLU A 87 -12.65 8.79 -2.08
N ALA A 88 -13.04 8.97 -0.82
CA ALA A 88 -12.23 9.65 0.18
C ALA A 88 -11.06 8.79 0.70
N ASP A 89 -11.09 7.47 0.48
CA ASP A 89 -10.06 6.56 0.98
C ASP A 89 -8.80 6.54 0.11
N ILE A 90 -8.89 7.01 -1.14
CA ILE A 90 -7.80 6.97 -2.12
C ILE A 90 -7.63 8.34 -2.76
N SER A 91 -6.42 8.87 -2.72
CA SER A 91 -6.06 10.12 -3.40
C SER A 91 -4.80 9.96 -4.24
N ASP A 92 -4.68 10.77 -5.28
CA ASP A 92 -3.43 10.93 -6.01
C ASP A 92 -2.36 11.57 -5.15
N VAL A 93 -1.12 11.21 -5.42
CA VAL A 93 0.07 11.84 -4.82
C VAL A 93 0.81 12.52 -5.95
N ASP A 94 1.04 13.82 -5.80
CA ASP A 94 1.81 14.65 -6.73
C ASP A 94 3.29 14.26 -6.78
#